data_AF-C7J481-F1
#
_entry.id   AF-C7J481-F1
#
_cell.length_a   1.000
_cell.length_b   1.000
_cell.length_c   1.000
_cell.angle_alpha   90.00
_cell.angle_beta   90.00
_cell.angle_gamma   90.00
#
_symmetry.space_group_name_H-M   'P 1'
#
loop_
_entity.id
_entity.type
_entity.pdbx_description
1 polymer ?
#
loop_
_entity_poly.entity_id
_entity_poly.type
_entity_poly.pdbx_seq_one_letter_code
_entity_poly.pdbx_strand_id
1 'polypeptide(L)'
;MQARTDKPENFCGKFLAQPEIPKLKSVFSLQLYAPTTLAPAHDFWLLRYTSILGDGSLVVCERSLSSKQGGPSMPLVQPFIRDEMLPSGFLIRPSDGGGSVIHIVDHMDLEPWSVPEVVRPLYESSALVAQKISMAVQ
;
A
#
# COMPACT_ATOMS: atom_id res chain seq x y z
N MET A 1 -14.91 16.75 -11.91
CA MET A 1 -13.50 16.46 -11.59
C MET A 1 -13.26 14.99 -11.93
N GLN A 2 -12.88 14.68 -13.17
CA GLN A 2 -12.64 13.29 -13.59
C GLN A 2 -11.22 12.91 -13.13
N ALA A 3 -11.09 12.23 -12.00
CA ALA A 3 -9.84 11.54 -11.70
C ALA A 3 -9.67 10.46 -12.76
N ARG A 4 -8.62 10.52 -13.58
CA ARG A 4 -8.26 9.40 -14.47
C ARG A 4 -7.93 8.22 -13.56
N THR A 5 -8.87 7.30 -13.42
CA THR A 5 -8.68 6.02 -12.77
C THR A 5 -7.86 5.14 -13.71
N ASP A 6 -6.58 5.45 -13.90
CA ASP A 6 -5.65 4.40 -14.28
C ASP A 6 -5.79 3.31 -13.20
N LYS A 7 -5.92 2.05 -13.63
CA LYS A 7 -5.97 0.97 -12.65
C LYS A 7 -4.70 1.04 -11.76
N PRO A 8 -4.79 0.72 -10.46
CA PRO A 8 -3.67 0.76 -9.52
C PRO A 8 -2.35 0.23 -10.09
N GLU A 9 -2.43 -0.93 -10.75
CA GLU A 9 -1.32 -1.61 -11.39
C GLU A 9 -0.69 -0.82 -12.54
N ASN A 10 -1.46 0.01 -13.25
CA ASN A 10 -0.98 0.85 -14.33
C ASN A 10 -0.16 2.04 -13.81
N PHE A 11 -0.56 2.64 -12.68
CA PHE A 11 0.19 3.76 -12.10
C PHE A 11 1.61 3.32 -11.73
N CYS A 12 1.73 2.29 -10.89
CA CYS A 12 3.03 1.78 -10.50
C CYS A 12 3.76 1.06 -11.62
N GLY A 13 3.07 0.35 -12.50
CA GLY A 13 3.67 -0.26 -13.68
C GLY A 13 4.35 0.76 -14.60
N LYS A 14 3.66 1.86 -14.92
CA LYS A 14 4.21 2.96 -15.74
C LYS A 14 5.41 3.61 -15.06
N PHE A 15 5.30 3.94 -13.78
CA PHE A 15 6.40 4.51 -13.01
C PHE A 15 7.62 3.58 -12.99
N LEU A 16 7.42 2.29 -12.72
CA LEU A 16 8.49 1.31 -12.67
C LEU A 16 9.14 1.07 -14.04
N ALA A 17 8.39 1.22 -15.13
CA ALA A 17 8.86 1.07 -16.51
C ALA A 17 9.74 2.23 -17.04
N GLN A 18 9.93 3.30 -16.27
CA GLN A 18 10.80 4.43 -16.63
C GLN A 18 12.24 4.20 -16.12
N PRO A 19 13.20 3.75 -16.96
CA PRO A 19 14.57 3.47 -16.53
C PRO A 19 15.38 4.74 -16.25
N GLU A 20 15.01 5.87 -16.82
CA GLU A 20 15.71 7.15 -16.70
C GLU A 20 15.54 7.80 -15.32
N ILE A 21 14.54 7.38 -14.56
CA ILE A 21 14.19 7.95 -13.26
C ILE A 21 14.92 7.19 -12.14
N PRO A 22 15.82 7.84 -11.38
CA PRO A 22 16.47 7.22 -10.23
C PRO A 22 15.44 6.87 -9.15
N LYS A 23 15.42 5.61 -8.71
CA LYS A 23 14.49 5.11 -7.69
C LYS A 23 15.25 4.66 -6.46
N LEU A 24 14.90 5.23 -5.30
CA LEU A 24 15.32 4.67 -4.02
C LEU A 24 14.50 3.41 -3.76
N LYS A 25 15.18 2.26 -3.74
CA LYS A 25 14.58 0.95 -3.46
C LYS A 25 14.81 0.60 -2.00
N SER A 26 13.75 0.37 -1.24
CA SER A 26 13.83 -0.06 0.16
C SER A 26 12.92 -1.25 0.41
N VAL A 27 13.28 -2.05 1.42
CA VAL A 27 12.50 -3.19 1.89
C VAL A 27 12.10 -2.93 3.33
N PHE A 28 10.85 -3.18 3.68
CA PHE A 28 10.33 -2.94 5.01
C PHE A 28 9.19 -3.89 5.37
N SER A 29 8.96 -4.07 6.67
CA SER A 29 7.79 -4.80 7.18
C SER A 29 6.71 -3.82 7.58
N LEU A 30 5.47 -4.06 7.16
CA LEU A 30 4.29 -3.35 7.63
C LEU A 30 3.46 -4.31 8.48
N GLN A 31 3.07 -3.88 9.68
CA GLN A 31 2.17 -4.63 10.55
C GLN A 31 0.84 -3.87 10.64
N LEU A 32 -0.24 -4.53 10.25
CA LEU A 32 -1.61 -4.03 10.32
C LEU A 32 -2.35 -4.75 11.46
N TYR A 33 -2.54 -4.04 12.56
CA TYR A 33 -3.34 -4.57 13.67
C TYR A 33 -4.82 -4.64 13.28
N ALA A 34 -5.48 -5.71 13.68
CA ALA A 34 -6.90 -5.90 13.44
C ALA A 34 -7.72 -4.77 14.09
N PRO A 35 -8.76 -4.25 13.44
CA PRO A 35 -9.66 -3.26 14.04
C PRO A 35 -10.40 -3.78 15.27
N THR A 36 -10.47 -5.11 15.45
CA THR A 36 -11.13 -5.78 16.57
C THR A 36 -10.34 -7.03 16.96
N THR A 37 -10.53 -7.53 18.18
CA THR A 37 -9.93 -8.80 18.64
C THR A 37 -10.58 -10.05 18.03
N LEU A 38 -11.65 -9.89 17.24
CA LEU A 38 -12.36 -10.99 16.57
C LEU A 38 -11.71 -11.41 15.25
N ALA A 39 -10.64 -10.73 14.84
CA ALA A 39 -9.90 -11.00 13.62
C ALA A 39 -8.39 -10.97 13.90
N PRO A 40 -7.60 -11.76 13.17
CA PRO A 40 -6.15 -11.77 13.31
C PRO A 40 -5.52 -10.48 12.78
N ALA A 41 -4.34 -10.14 13.29
CA ALA A 41 -3.53 -9.06 12.72
C ALA A 41 -2.76 -9.57 11.48
N HIS A 42 -2.41 -8.66 10.58
CA HIS A 42 -1.75 -8.99 9.33
C HIS A 42 -0.36 -8.36 9.26
N ASP A 43 0.60 -9.06 8.66
CA ASP A 43 1.90 -8.49 8.34
C ASP A 43 2.17 -8.56 6.84
N PHE A 44 2.93 -7.59 6.34
CA PHE A 44 3.32 -7.50 4.94
C PHE A 44 4.82 -7.31 4.86
N TRP A 45 5.44 -8.00 3.92
CA TRP A 45 6.85 -7.78 3.59
C TRP A 45 6.94 -7.07 2.26
N LEU A 46 7.27 -5.79 2.32
CA LEU A 46 7.03 -4.86 1.23
C LEU A 46 8.33 -4.39 0.58
N LEU A 47 8.24 -4.22 -0.73
CA LEU A 47 9.22 -3.53 -1.54
C LEU A 47 8.66 -2.15 -1.90
N ARG A 48 9.40 -1.10 -1.52
CA ARG A 48 9.07 0.29 -1.83
C ARG A 48 10.06 0.85 -2.84
N TYR A 49 9.52 1.51 -3.84
CA TYR A 49 10.25 2.37 -4.77
C TYR A 49 9.80 3.81 -4.57
N THR A 50 10.74 4.70 -4.31
CA THR A 50 10.48 6.11 -4.11
C THR A 50 11.29 6.93 -5.10
N SER A 51 10.68 7.92 -5.72
CA SER A 51 11.36 8.87 -6.60
C SER A 51 10.71 10.24 -6.58
N ILE A 52 11.53 11.26 -6.77
CA ILE A 52 11.10 12.60 -7.10
C ILE A 52 11.06 12.70 -8.64
N LEU A 53 9.97 13.24 -9.18
CA LEU A 53 9.78 13.49 -10.61
C LEU A 53 10.27 14.90 -10.98
N GLY A 54 10.43 15.16 -12.28
CA GLY A 54 10.94 16.45 -12.77
C GLY A 54 10.06 17.67 -12.47
N ASP A 55 8.78 17.47 -12.16
CA ASP A 55 7.83 18.50 -11.73
C ASP A 55 7.85 18.74 -10.21
N GLY A 56 8.74 18.06 -9.47
CA GLY A 56 8.82 18.12 -8.01
C GLY A 56 7.85 17.17 -7.30
N SER A 57 7.03 16.41 -8.02
CA SER A 57 6.15 15.41 -7.42
C SER A 57 6.93 14.25 -6.81
N LEU A 58 6.45 13.69 -5.71
CA LEU A 58 7.00 12.49 -5.08
C LEU A 58 6.10 11.29 -5.42
N VAL A 59 6.68 10.26 -6.02
CA VAL A 59 6.01 8.97 -6.26
C VAL A 59 6.57 7.93 -5.33
N VAL A 60 5.67 7.19 -4.70
CA VAL A 60 5.97 6.00 -3.94
C VAL A 60 5.13 4.87 -4.49
N CYS A 61 5.78 3.75 -4.79
CA CYS A 61 5.14 2.52 -5.24
C CYS A 61 5.56 1.37 -4.34
N GLU A 62 4.57 0.59 -3.93
CA GLU A 62 4.69 -0.47 -2.96
C GLU A 62 4.05 -1.74 -3.50
N ARG A 63 4.65 -2.87 -3.16
CA ARG A 63 4.12 -4.21 -3.43
C ARG A 63 4.73 -5.19 -2.47
N SER A 64 4.04 -6.28 -2.21
CA SER A 64 4.63 -7.39 -1.47
C SER A 64 5.77 -8.05 -2.24
N LEU A 65 6.80 -8.43 -1.49
CA LEU A 65 7.85 -9.31 -1.95
C LEU A 65 7.30 -10.73 -1.96
N SER A 66 6.81 -11.17 -3.13
CA SER A 66 6.40 -12.55 -3.32
C SER A 66 7.61 -13.49 -3.20
N SER A 67 7.47 -14.62 -2.50
CA SER A 67 8.48 -15.68 -2.44
C SER A 67 8.92 -16.18 -3.83
N LYS A 68 8.01 -16.08 -4.83
CA LYS A 68 8.26 -16.40 -6.24
C LYS A 68 9.48 -15.67 -6.84
N GLN A 69 9.88 -14.53 -6.27
CA GLN A 69 11.01 -13.73 -6.78
C GLN A 69 12.39 -14.22 -6.32
N GLY A 70 12.49 -15.37 -5.62
CA GLY A 70 13.78 -15.94 -5.20
C GLY A 70 14.53 -15.08 -4.17
N GLY A 71 13.84 -14.11 -3.57
CA GLY A 71 14.38 -13.29 -2.48
C GLY A 71 14.36 -14.04 -1.15
N PRO A 72 15.06 -13.52 -0.12
CA PRO A 72 15.00 -14.07 1.22
C PRO A 72 13.53 -14.12 1.68
N SER A 73 13.07 -15.31 2.08
CA SER A 73 11.76 -15.46 2.73
C SER A 73 11.89 -14.90 4.15
N MET A 74 11.21 -13.78 4.40
CA MET A 74 11.12 -13.24 5.75
C MET A 74 10.27 -14.20 6.61
N PRO A 75 10.70 -14.58 7.82
CA PRO A 75 9.96 -15.50 8.67
C PRO A 75 8.55 -14.95 8.99
N LEU A 76 7.57 -15.84 9.12
CA LEU A 76 6.25 -15.47 9.61
C LEU A 76 6.38 -14.88 11.01
N VAL A 77 5.89 -13.66 11.20
CA VAL A 77 5.84 -13.03 12.53
C VAL A 77 4.55 -13.50 13.18
N GLN A 78 4.60 -14.48 14.08
CA GLN A 78 3.41 -14.84 14.86
C GLN A 78 3.11 -13.73 15.89
N PRO A 79 1.83 -13.40 16.18
CA PRO A 79 0.60 -14.07 15.72
C PRO A 79 -0.01 -13.49 14.42
N PHE A 80 0.79 -12.81 13.59
CA PHE A 80 0.29 -12.18 12.36
C PHE A 80 0.10 -13.19 11.22
N ILE A 81 -0.87 -12.92 10.36
CA ILE A 81 -1.06 -13.60 9.08
C ILE A 81 -0.33 -12.80 8.00
N ARG A 82 0.54 -13.46 7.24
CA ARG A 82 1.24 -12.84 6.11
C ARG A 82 0.29 -12.72 4.92
N ASP A 83 -0.02 -11.48 4.55
CA ASP A 83 -0.87 -11.17 3.40
C ASP A 83 -0.12 -10.49 2.26
N GLU A 84 -0.83 -10.28 1.15
CA GLU A 84 -0.33 -9.67 -0.06
C GLU A 84 -0.89 -8.25 -0.25
N MET A 85 0.02 -7.28 -0.27
CA MET A 85 -0.20 -5.98 -0.86
C MET A 85 0.08 -6.04 -2.36
N LEU A 86 -0.99 -5.88 -3.14
CA LEU A 86 -0.95 -5.71 -4.60
C LEU A 86 -0.38 -4.31 -4.93
N PRO A 87 -0.06 -4.01 -6.20
CA PRO A 87 0.51 -2.72 -6.58
C PRO A 87 -0.25 -1.53 -5.98
N SER A 88 0.39 -0.86 -5.03
CA SER A 88 -0.14 0.20 -4.18
C SER A 88 0.85 1.37 -4.12
N GLY A 89 0.46 2.46 -3.49
CA GLY A 89 1.35 3.59 -3.21
C GLY A 89 0.67 4.94 -3.37
N PHE A 90 1.47 5.99 -3.53
CA PHE A 90 0.96 7.35 -3.59
C PHE A 90 1.76 8.29 -4.49
N LEU A 91 1.07 9.29 -5.03
CA LEU A 91 1.64 10.42 -5.76
C LEU A 91 1.32 11.70 -4.99
N ILE A 92 2.36 12.35 -4.48
CA ILE A 92 2.26 13.67 -3.85
C ILE A 92 2.66 14.69 -4.89
N ARG A 93 1.73 15.57 -5.27
CA ARG A 93 2.00 16.67 -6.18
C ARG A 93 2.03 17.99 -5.41
N PRO A 94 3.01 18.87 -5.65
CA PRO A 94 2.95 20.23 -5.12
C PRO A 94 1.70 20.94 -5.65
N SER A 95 1.07 21.77 -4.82
CA SER A 95 -0.05 22.61 -5.22
C SER A 95 0.24 24.08 -5.01
N ASP A 96 -0.47 24.93 -5.76
CA ASP A 96 -0.40 26.38 -5.57
C ASP A 96 -0.74 26.75 -4.12
N GLY A 97 -0.04 27.75 -3.58
CA GLY A 97 -0.21 28.21 -2.20
C GLY A 97 0.58 27.44 -1.14
N GLY A 98 1.54 26.60 -1.54
CA GLY A 98 2.41 25.86 -0.60
C GLY A 98 1.79 24.59 -0.04
N GLY A 99 0.64 24.16 -0.56
CA GLY A 99 0.02 22.89 -0.24
C GLY A 99 0.55 21.72 -1.08
N SER A 100 -0.06 20.56 -0.89
CA SER A 100 0.18 19.39 -1.73
C SER A 100 -1.11 18.59 -1.89
N VAL A 101 -1.27 17.93 -3.04
CA VAL A 101 -2.36 17.00 -3.31
C VAL A 101 -1.80 15.59 -3.34
N ILE A 102 -2.34 14.72 -2.51
CA ILE A 102 -1.91 13.32 -2.39
C ILE A 102 -2.95 12.43 -3.07
N HIS A 103 -2.51 11.64 -4.04
CA HIS A 103 -3.30 10.58 -4.67
C HIS A 103 -2.83 9.25 -4.07
N ILE A 104 -3.72 8.54 -3.37
CA ILE A 104 -3.40 7.30 -2.66
C ILE A 104 -4.09 6.14 -3.36
N VAL A 105 -3.37 5.03 -3.48
CA VAL A 105 -3.87 3.77 -4.02
C VAL A 105 -3.48 2.68 -3.04
N ASP A 106 -4.43 2.25 -2.22
CA ASP A 106 -4.26 1.12 -1.30
C ASP A 106 -4.98 -0.10 -1.87
N HIS A 107 -4.21 -1.11 -2.27
CA HIS A 107 -4.73 -2.37 -2.78
C HIS A 107 -4.16 -3.53 -1.96
N MET A 108 -4.84 -3.85 -0.86
CA MET A 108 -4.51 -5.01 -0.03
C MET A 108 -5.62 -6.04 -0.15
N ASP A 109 -5.23 -7.31 -0.18
CA ASP A 109 -6.15 -8.40 0.07
C ASP A 109 -6.04 -8.79 1.54
N LEU A 110 -7.11 -8.54 2.30
CA LEU A 110 -7.20 -8.86 3.73
C LEU A 110 -8.11 -10.07 3.98
N GLU A 111 -8.43 -10.83 2.93
CA GLU A 111 -9.25 -12.05 3.00
C GLU A 111 -10.52 -11.86 3.86
N PRO A 112 -11.45 -10.96 3.50
CA PRO A 112 -12.63 -10.63 4.32
C PRO A 112 -13.53 -11.84 4.63
N TRP A 113 -13.42 -12.92 3.85
CA TRP A 113 -14.13 -14.17 4.09
C TRP A 113 -13.55 -15.00 5.24
N SER A 114 -12.31 -14.71 5.64
CA SER A 114 -11.64 -15.37 6.77
C SER A 114 -12.08 -14.83 8.14
N VAL A 115 -12.78 -13.69 8.19
CA VAL A 115 -13.24 -13.07 9.43
C VAL A 115 -14.74 -13.31 9.70
N PRO A 116 -15.19 -13.24 10.97
CA PRO A 116 -16.60 -13.38 11.30
C PRO A 116 -17.49 -12.34 10.62
N GLU A 117 -18.71 -12.72 10.27
CA GLU A 117 -19.63 -11.88 9.48
C GLU A 117 -19.89 -10.51 10.10
N VAL A 118 -19.94 -10.44 11.43
CA VAL A 118 -20.21 -9.21 12.19
C VAL A 118 -19.13 -8.14 12.01
N VAL A 119 -17.88 -8.53 11.74
CA VAL A 119 -16.76 -7.60 11.50
C VAL A 119 -16.35 -7.50 10.04
N ARG A 120 -16.86 -8.38 9.17
CA ARG A 120 -16.54 -8.41 7.74
C ARG A 120 -16.69 -7.06 7.02
N PRO A 121 -17.70 -6.21 7.30
CA PRO A 121 -17.81 -4.88 6.68
C PRO A 121 -16.59 -3.97 6.90
N LEU A 122 -15.82 -4.20 7.98
CA LEU A 122 -14.58 -3.46 8.26
C LEU A 122 -13.45 -3.81 7.29
N TYR A 123 -13.50 -4.99 6.68
CA TYR A 123 -12.49 -5.51 5.75
C TYR A 123 -12.94 -5.42 4.28
N GLU A 124 -14.25 -5.50 4.01
CA GLU A 124 -14.81 -5.31 2.67
C GLU A 124 -14.82 -3.83 2.23
N SER A 125 -14.93 -2.90 3.18
CA SER A 125 -14.98 -1.47 2.89
C SER A 125 -13.57 -0.88 2.74
N SER A 126 -13.16 -0.63 1.50
CA SER A 126 -11.91 0.07 1.20
C SER A 126 -11.80 1.43 1.89
N ALA A 127 -12.92 2.15 2.05
CA ALA A 127 -12.96 3.42 2.75
C ALA A 127 -12.61 3.30 4.23
N LEU A 128 -13.13 2.27 4.92
CA LEU A 128 -12.82 2.03 6.33
C LEU A 128 -11.37 1.56 6.52
N VAL A 129 -10.89 0.68 5.65
CA VAL A 129 -9.49 0.23 5.66
C VAL A 129 -8.54 1.42 5.44
N ALA A 130 -8.78 2.22 4.40
CA ALA A 130 -7.98 3.40 4.09
C ALA A 130 -8.01 4.44 5.23
N GLN A 131 -9.19 4.67 5.81
CA GLN A 131 -9.34 5.56 6.96
C GLN A 131 -8.50 5.07 8.15
N LYS A 132 -8.52 3.77 8.46
CA LYS A 132 -7.77 3.23 9.59
C LYS A 132 -6.26 3.20 9.38
N ILE A 133 -5.80 3.01 8.15
CA ILE A 133 -4.37 3.03 7.81
C ILE A 133 -3.82 4.45 7.78
N SER A 134 -4.58 5.39 7.20
CA SER A 134 -4.14 6.77 7.05
C SER A 134 -4.20 7.57 8.35
N MET A 135 -5.08 7.19 9.28
CA MET A 135 -5.16 7.85 10.58
C MET A 135 -4.00 7.38 11.48
N ALA A 136 -2.95 8.20 11.53
CA ALA A 136 -2.14 8.28 12.74
C ALA A 136 -3.08 8.70 13.87
N VAL A 137 -3.20 7.86 14.91
CA VAL A 137 -3.88 8.25 16.14
C VAL A 137 -3.17 9.49 16.67
N GLN A 138 -3.88 10.60 16.67
CA GLN A 138 -3.55 11.80 17.42
C GLN A 138 -4.50 11.88 18.60
#